data_AF-A0A024TKZ1-F1
#
_entry.id   AF-A0A024TKZ1-F1
#
_cell.length_a   1.000
_cell.length_b   1.000
_cell.length_c   1.000
_cell.angle_alpha   90.00
_cell.angle_beta   90.00
_cell.angle_gamma   90.00
#
_symmetry.space_group_name_H-M   'P 1'
#
loop_
_entity.id
_entity.type
_entity.pdbx_description
1 polymer ?
#
loop_
_entity_poly.entity_id
_entity_poly.type
_entity_poly.pdbx_seq_one_letter_code
_entity_poly.pdbx_strand_id
1 'polypeptide(L)'
;MSTSNLSTASERASLEEAAKGIQTAIEKYQVLHKLSKLYIHFKHVNPVDVRLNEAACFVALASIKRLLAEATPPQTGKHLAYVAEAEHHLNSAKNIYNDLAFHAPSQLDTKRGMATILQEVGSLRYFQDKHADAQSVWAEACGMYEDIGDAPAVASLRKKMDALRLAHDIQAYKKTLLERKGENRERDAIFKAFQKFDKDNSGEMDASEFAALSMELGTFPPLSVDEIKEAFTQLDSSADNKISFAEFWQWWSTDEIQAFAAKQKAR
;
A
#
# COMPACT_ATOMS: atom_id res chain seq x y z
N MET A 1 9.69 -8.21 -12.30
CA MET A 1 8.74 -9.31 -12.01
C MET A 1 7.54 -9.09 -12.89
N SER A 2 7.40 -9.95 -13.89
CA SER A 2 6.45 -9.82 -15.00
C SER A 2 5.01 -9.89 -14.47
N THR A 3 4.28 -8.79 -14.56
CA THR A 3 2.82 -8.77 -14.46
C THR A 3 2.29 -9.56 -15.65
N SER A 4 1.82 -10.78 -15.41
CA SER A 4 1.06 -11.55 -16.39
C SER A 4 -0.21 -10.75 -16.70
N ASN A 5 -0.20 -10.02 -17.81
CA ASN A 5 -1.39 -9.44 -18.39
C ASN A 5 -2.38 -10.57 -18.68
N LEU A 6 -3.37 -10.78 -17.79
CA LEU A 6 -4.59 -11.54 -18.09
C LEU A 6 -5.31 -10.78 -19.22
N SER A 7 -4.94 -11.08 -20.47
CA SER A 7 -5.29 -10.26 -21.64
C SER A 7 -6.15 -10.98 -22.67
N THR A 8 -6.75 -12.13 -22.34
CA THR A 8 -7.69 -12.76 -23.28
C THR A 8 -9.11 -12.75 -22.72
N ALA A 9 -10.05 -12.23 -23.52
CA ALA A 9 -11.49 -12.37 -23.24
C ALA A 9 -11.89 -13.85 -23.06
N SER A 10 -11.11 -14.76 -23.67
CA SER A 10 -11.20 -16.21 -23.51
C SER A 10 -10.94 -16.69 -22.08
N GLU A 11 -9.87 -16.21 -21.42
CA GLU A 11 -9.57 -16.54 -20.02
C GLU A 11 -10.67 -16.05 -19.07
N ARG A 12 -11.16 -14.82 -19.27
CA ARG A 12 -12.26 -14.28 -18.49
C ARG A 12 -13.53 -15.12 -18.62
N ALA A 13 -13.90 -15.48 -19.86
CA ALA A 13 -15.05 -16.34 -20.11
C ALA A 13 -14.89 -17.72 -19.46
N SER A 14 -13.68 -18.27 -19.48
CA SER A 14 -13.36 -19.55 -18.84
C SER A 14 -13.50 -19.48 -17.32
N LEU A 15 -13.03 -18.38 -16.69
CA LEU A 15 -13.20 -18.13 -15.26
C LEU A 15 -14.68 -17.95 -14.87
N GLU A 16 -15.46 -17.22 -15.68
CA GLU A 16 -16.90 -17.05 -15.45
C GLU A 16 -17.66 -18.38 -15.57
N GLU A 17 -17.28 -19.24 -16.51
CA GLU A 17 -17.87 -20.58 -16.65
C GLU A 17 -17.50 -21.51 -15.49
N ALA A 18 -16.23 -21.49 -15.07
CA ALA A 18 -15.79 -22.21 -13.88
C ALA A 18 -16.55 -21.74 -12.62
N ALA A 19 -16.78 -20.42 -12.47
CA ALA A 19 -17.55 -19.86 -11.38
C ALA A 19 -18.99 -20.40 -11.36
N LYS A 20 -19.66 -20.50 -12.52
CA LYS A 20 -21.00 -21.10 -12.60
C LYS A 20 -20.98 -22.57 -12.18
N GLY A 21 -20.01 -23.35 -12.67
CA GLY A 21 -19.87 -24.76 -12.31
C GLY A 21 -19.70 -24.97 -10.81
N ILE A 22 -18.86 -24.15 -10.17
CA ILE A 22 -18.66 -24.16 -8.71
C ILE A 22 -19.93 -23.73 -7.97
N GLN A 23 -20.65 -22.72 -8.46
CA GLN A 23 -21.93 -22.31 -7.87
C GLN A 23 -22.96 -23.44 -7.88
N THR A 24 -23.09 -24.17 -9.00
CA THR A 24 -23.94 -25.37 -9.07
C THR A 24 -23.46 -26.46 -8.11
N ALA A 25 -22.15 -26.62 -7.91
CA ALA A 25 -21.62 -27.57 -6.92
C ALA A 25 -22.01 -27.19 -5.48
N ILE A 26 -21.96 -25.90 -5.13
CA ILE A 26 -22.41 -25.39 -3.81
C ILE A 26 -23.88 -25.75 -3.59
N GLU A 27 -24.74 -25.47 -4.56
CA GLU A 27 -26.18 -25.79 -4.48
C GLU A 27 -26.42 -27.30 -4.27
N LYS A 28 -25.67 -28.15 -4.98
CA LYS A 28 -25.72 -29.60 -4.80
C LYS A 28 -25.28 -30.03 -3.40
N TYR A 29 -24.19 -29.47 -2.86
CA TYR A 29 -23.75 -29.77 -1.50
C TYR A 29 -24.76 -29.30 -0.46
N GLN A 30 -25.40 -28.15 -0.65
CA GLN A 30 -26.46 -27.66 0.25
C GLN A 30 -27.69 -28.57 0.26
N VAL A 31 -28.12 -29.04 -0.91
CA VAL A 31 -29.20 -30.03 -1.03
C VAL A 31 -28.78 -31.34 -0.37
N LEU A 32 -27.58 -31.84 -0.67
CA LEU A 32 -27.06 -33.09 -0.11
C LEU A 32 -26.96 -33.02 1.42
N HIS A 33 -26.55 -31.88 1.98
CA HIS A 33 -26.50 -31.67 3.42
C HIS A 33 -27.89 -31.78 4.06
N LYS A 34 -28.91 -31.15 3.45
CA LYS A 34 -30.31 -31.27 3.90
C LYS A 34 -30.78 -32.71 3.82
N LEU A 35 -30.51 -33.41 2.70
CA LEU A 35 -30.93 -34.79 2.51
C LEU A 35 -30.26 -35.75 3.51
N SER A 36 -28.96 -35.57 3.78
CA SER A 36 -28.20 -36.37 4.75
C SER A 36 -28.78 -36.31 6.17
N LYS A 37 -29.43 -35.19 6.52
CA LYS A 37 -30.07 -35.00 7.83
C LYS A 37 -31.49 -35.56 7.90
N LEU A 38 -32.21 -35.62 6.78
CA LEU A 38 -33.66 -35.89 6.76
C LEU A 38 -34.02 -37.32 6.33
N TYR A 39 -33.19 -37.99 5.52
CA TYR A 39 -33.57 -39.24 4.86
C TYR A 39 -32.59 -40.38 5.15
N ILE A 40 -33.14 -41.51 5.62
CA ILE A 40 -32.38 -42.73 5.97
C ILE A 40 -31.57 -43.29 4.79
N HIS A 41 -32.04 -43.10 3.55
CA HIS A 41 -31.30 -43.53 2.35
C HIS A 41 -29.93 -42.84 2.19
N PHE A 42 -29.74 -41.67 2.82
CA PHE A 42 -28.49 -40.91 2.79
C PHE A 42 -27.62 -41.11 4.04
N LYS A 43 -27.91 -42.12 4.87
CA LYS A 43 -27.16 -42.40 6.12
C LYS A 43 -25.65 -42.62 5.95
N HIS A 44 -25.20 -42.95 4.73
CA HIS A 44 -23.79 -43.14 4.41
C HIS A 44 -23.07 -41.84 4.05
N VAL A 45 -23.81 -40.75 3.82
CA VAL A 45 -23.25 -39.44 3.52
C VAL A 45 -22.88 -38.77 4.84
N ASN A 46 -21.60 -38.49 5.04
CA ASN A 46 -21.12 -37.75 6.19
C ASN A 46 -21.47 -36.26 6.06
N PRO A 47 -22.31 -35.69 6.94
CA PRO A 47 -22.71 -34.29 6.85
C PRO A 47 -21.54 -33.32 7.03
N VAL A 48 -20.47 -33.71 7.75
CA VAL A 48 -19.27 -32.90 7.95
C VAL A 48 -18.50 -32.78 6.64
N ASP A 49 -18.25 -33.89 5.95
CA ASP A 49 -17.52 -33.90 4.67
C ASP A 49 -18.27 -33.08 3.61
N VAL A 50 -19.61 -33.16 3.58
CA VAL A 50 -20.44 -32.34 2.70
C VAL A 50 -20.22 -30.85 2.96
N ARG A 51 -20.16 -30.43 4.24
CA ARG A 51 -19.96 -29.03 4.64
C ARG A 51 -18.53 -28.56 4.37
N LEU A 52 -17.53 -29.40 4.59
CA LEU A 52 -16.13 -29.11 4.23
C LEU A 52 -16.00 -28.87 2.73
N ASN A 53 -16.61 -29.72 1.90
CA ASN A 53 -16.61 -29.55 0.45
C ASN A 53 -17.39 -28.31 0.00
N GLU A 54 -18.54 -27.99 0.62
CA GLU A 54 -19.26 -26.74 0.38
C GLU A 54 -18.38 -25.51 0.66
N ALA A 55 -17.70 -25.50 1.81
CA ALA A 55 -16.81 -24.41 2.19
C ALA A 55 -15.61 -24.29 1.24
N ALA A 56 -15.02 -25.41 0.81
CA ALA A 56 -13.96 -25.41 -0.20
C ALA A 56 -14.41 -24.83 -1.54
N CYS A 57 -15.66 -25.11 -1.97
CA CYS A 57 -16.23 -24.49 -3.15
C CYS A 57 -16.39 -22.95 -3.00
N PHE A 58 -16.81 -22.47 -1.83
CA PHE A 58 -16.85 -21.03 -1.56
C PHE A 58 -15.47 -20.37 -1.64
N VAL A 59 -14.43 -21.01 -1.10
CA VAL A 59 -13.04 -20.51 -1.20
C VAL A 59 -12.60 -20.44 -2.66
N ALA A 60 -12.84 -21.51 -3.44
CA ALA A 60 -12.50 -21.53 -4.86
C ALA A 60 -13.24 -20.44 -5.65
N LEU A 61 -14.52 -20.22 -5.34
CA LEU A 61 -15.32 -19.17 -5.96
C LEU A 61 -14.75 -17.79 -5.62
N ALA A 62 -14.38 -17.55 -4.37
CA ALA A 62 -13.74 -16.30 -3.95
C ALA A 62 -12.42 -16.03 -4.71
N SER A 63 -11.57 -17.04 -4.87
CA SER A 63 -10.32 -16.92 -5.64
C SER A 63 -10.60 -16.58 -7.10
N ILE A 64 -11.61 -17.20 -7.73
CA ILE A 64 -12.02 -16.86 -9.11
C ILE A 64 -12.53 -15.42 -9.19
N LYS A 65 -13.37 -14.98 -8.24
CA LYS A 65 -13.87 -13.60 -8.21
C LYS A 65 -12.72 -12.59 -8.05
N ARG A 66 -11.73 -12.88 -7.21
CA ARG A 66 -10.51 -12.06 -7.11
C ARG A 66 -9.75 -11.99 -8.44
N LEU A 67 -9.54 -13.12 -9.12
CA LEU A 67 -8.90 -13.14 -10.44
C LEU A 67 -9.69 -12.35 -11.50
N LEU A 68 -11.02 -12.42 -11.47
CA LEU A 68 -11.89 -11.61 -12.33
C LEU A 68 -11.80 -10.11 -12.01
N ALA A 69 -11.62 -9.75 -10.74
CA ALA A 69 -11.37 -8.38 -10.31
C ALA A 69 -10.01 -7.87 -10.77
N GLU A 70 -8.97 -8.71 -10.74
CA GLU A 70 -7.62 -8.42 -11.27
C GLU A 70 -7.64 -8.19 -12.78
N ALA A 71 -8.45 -8.97 -13.52
CA ALA A 71 -8.63 -8.83 -14.96
C ALA A 71 -9.58 -7.68 -15.37
N THR A 72 -10.10 -6.91 -14.42
CA THR A 72 -11.03 -5.80 -14.66
C THR A 72 -10.38 -4.48 -14.23
N PRO A 73 -10.56 -3.38 -14.98
CA PRO A 73 -9.97 -2.10 -14.60
C PRO A 73 -10.35 -1.69 -13.16
N PRO A 74 -9.37 -1.20 -12.36
CA PRO A 74 -9.59 -0.83 -10.97
C PRO A 74 -10.72 0.19 -10.81
N GLN A 75 -11.41 0.15 -9.67
CA GLN A 75 -12.45 1.10 -9.28
C GLN A 75 -13.67 1.18 -10.23
N THR A 76 -13.80 0.27 -11.21
CA THR A 76 -15.03 0.14 -11.99
C THR A 76 -16.11 -0.58 -11.19
N GLY A 77 -17.39 -0.34 -11.50
CA GLY A 77 -18.50 -1.02 -10.82
C GLY A 77 -18.40 -2.55 -10.89
N LYS A 78 -17.90 -3.11 -12.01
CA LYS A 78 -17.66 -4.55 -12.14
C LYS A 78 -16.51 -5.04 -11.25
N HIS A 79 -15.40 -4.30 -11.17
CA HIS A 79 -14.29 -4.63 -10.30
C HIS A 79 -14.74 -4.64 -8.82
N LEU A 80 -15.46 -3.61 -8.39
CA LEU A 80 -15.98 -3.52 -7.02
C LEU A 80 -16.98 -4.65 -6.71
N ALA A 81 -17.83 -5.02 -7.67
CA ALA A 81 -18.74 -6.14 -7.53
C ALA A 81 -18.01 -7.47 -7.32
N TYR A 82 -16.99 -7.78 -8.13
CA TYR A 82 -16.22 -9.01 -7.95
C TYR A 82 -15.46 -9.05 -6.62
N VAL A 83 -14.92 -7.92 -6.17
CA VAL A 83 -14.27 -7.83 -4.85
C VAL A 83 -15.29 -8.10 -3.73
N ALA A 84 -16.47 -7.48 -3.79
CA ALA A 84 -17.53 -7.70 -2.80
C ALA A 84 -18.04 -9.15 -2.80
N GLU A 85 -18.20 -9.76 -3.98
CA GLU A 85 -18.56 -11.18 -4.13
C GLU A 85 -17.49 -12.09 -3.53
N ALA A 86 -16.20 -11.81 -3.76
CA ALA A 86 -15.10 -12.57 -3.15
C ALA A 86 -15.14 -12.49 -1.61
N GLU A 87 -15.36 -11.30 -1.03
CA GLU A 87 -15.53 -11.13 0.41
C GLU A 87 -16.73 -11.92 0.95
N HIS A 88 -17.86 -11.86 0.26
CA HIS A 88 -19.08 -12.59 0.63
C HIS A 88 -18.85 -14.11 0.66
N HIS A 89 -18.18 -14.65 -0.35
CA HIS A 89 -17.88 -16.08 -0.41
C HIS A 89 -16.87 -16.52 0.68
N LEU A 90 -15.83 -15.72 0.95
CA LEU A 90 -14.89 -16.01 2.04
C LEU A 90 -15.59 -15.98 3.41
N ASN A 91 -16.49 -15.02 3.65
CA ASN A 91 -17.28 -14.96 4.87
C ASN A 91 -18.21 -16.17 4.99
N SER A 92 -18.83 -16.59 3.89
CA SER A 92 -19.66 -17.80 3.85
C SER A 92 -18.84 -19.03 4.23
N ALA A 93 -17.66 -19.23 3.62
CA ALA A 93 -16.75 -20.33 3.96
C ALA A 93 -16.33 -20.28 5.43
N LYS A 94 -15.93 -19.11 5.93
CA LYS A 94 -15.51 -18.90 7.32
C LYS A 94 -16.59 -19.30 8.32
N ASN A 95 -17.84 -18.93 8.05
CA ASN A 95 -18.98 -19.31 8.90
C ASN A 95 -19.16 -20.82 8.95
N ILE A 96 -18.98 -21.54 7.83
CA ILE A 96 -19.06 -23.01 7.81
C ILE A 96 -17.95 -23.62 8.67
N TYR A 97 -16.70 -23.17 8.52
CA TYR A 97 -15.59 -23.71 9.31
C TYR A 97 -15.71 -23.39 10.81
N ASN A 98 -16.21 -22.21 11.17
CA ASN A 98 -16.50 -21.86 12.56
C ASN A 98 -17.57 -22.79 13.18
N ASP A 99 -18.63 -23.08 12.43
CA ASP A 99 -19.67 -24.02 12.86
C ASP A 99 -19.11 -25.44 13.02
N LEU A 100 -18.29 -25.90 12.07
CA LEU A 100 -17.65 -27.22 12.14
C LEU A 100 -16.65 -27.34 13.29
N ALA A 101 -15.88 -26.29 13.58
CA ALA A 101 -14.88 -26.28 14.66
C ALA A 101 -15.53 -26.49 16.04
N PHE A 102 -16.78 -26.07 16.22
CA PHE A 102 -17.51 -26.24 17.47
C PHE A 102 -18.14 -27.64 17.62
N HIS A 103 -18.49 -28.29 16.50
CA HIS A 103 -19.35 -29.48 16.51
C HIS A 103 -18.65 -30.79 16.06
N ALA A 104 -17.44 -30.74 15.47
CA ALA A 104 -16.80 -31.92 14.86
C ALA A 104 -15.37 -32.20 15.38
N PRO A 105 -14.95 -33.48 15.47
CA PRO A 105 -13.66 -33.88 16.06
C PRO A 105 -12.43 -33.75 15.13
N SER A 106 -12.57 -33.58 13.81
CA SER A 106 -11.40 -33.40 12.93
C SER A 106 -10.89 -31.95 12.98
N GLN A 107 -10.08 -31.68 14.01
CA GLN A 107 -9.46 -30.37 14.19
C GLN A 107 -8.49 -30.05 13.04
N LEU A 108 -7.88 -31.06 12.41
CA LEU A 108 -6.84 -30.86 11.41
C LEU A 108 -7.38 -30.26 10.10
N ASP A 109 -8.41 -30.87 9.50
CA ASP A 109 -8.99 -30.39 8.23
C ASP A 109 -9.67 -29.03 8.40
N THR A 110 -10.32 -28.85 9.55
CA THR A 110 -10.97 -27.59 9.92
C THR A 110 -9.93 -26.47 10.09
N LYS A 111 -8.81 -26.73 10.77
CA LYS A 111 -7.70 -25.77 10.90
C LYS A 111 -7.05 -25.46 9.55
N ARG A 112 -6.78 -26.49 8.73
CA ARG A 112 -6.21 -26.34 7.37
C ARG A 112 -7.11 -25.49 6.48
N GLY A 113 -8.42 -25.75 6.51
CA GLY A 113 -9.41 -24.98 5.74
C GLY A 113 -9.52 -23.53 6.20
N MET A 114 -9.53 -23.28 7.51
CA MET A 114 -9.50 -21.92 8.05
C MET A 114 -8.20 -21.17 7.66
N ALA A 115 -7.05 -21.83 7.73
CA ALA A 115 -5.77 -21.25 7.29
C ALA A 115 -5.80 -20.88 5.79
N THR A 116 -6.43 -21.71 4.96
CA THR A 116 -6.65 -21.42 3.53
C THR A 116 -7.53 -20.18 3.33
N ILE A 117 -8.61 -20.05 4.12
CA ILE A 117 -9.49 -18.88 4.07
C ILE A 117 -8.72 -17.61 4.43
N LEU A 118 -7.97 -17.63 5.54
CA LEU A 118 -7.16 -16.49 5.95
C LEU A 118 -6.12 -16.12 4.89
N GLN A 119 -5.47 -17.10 4.27
CA GLN A 119 -4.57 -16.85 3.15
C GLN A 119 -5.25 -16.11 1.97
N GLU A 120 -6.46 -16.51 1.59
CA GLU A 120 -7.22 -15.84 0.53
C GLU A 120 -7.74 -14.46 0.97
N VAL A 121 -8.16 -14.30 2.23
CA VAL A 121 -8.52 -12.98 2.79
C VAL A 121 -7.34 -12.04 2.74
N GLY A 122 -6.15 -12.48 3.17
CA GLY A 122 -4.93 -11.67 3.10
C GLY A 122 -4.58 -11.30 1.66
N SER A 123 -4.77 -12.22 0.71
CA SER A 123 -4.56 -11.95 -0.72
C SER A 123 -5.55 -10.92 -1.28
N LEU A 124 -6.81 -10.95 -0.82
CA LEU A 124 -7.82 -9.96 -1.18
C LEU A 124 -7.53 -8.58 -0.56
N ARG A 125 -7.06 -8.53 0.70
CA ARG A 125 -6.63 -7.28 1.34
C ARG A 125 -5.42 -6.67 0.66
N TYR A 126 -4.46 -7.50 0.26
CA TYR A 126 -3.31 -7.06 -0.53
C TYR A 126 -3.77 -6.45 -1.86
N PHE A 127 -4.72 -7.09 -2.54
CA PHE A 127 -5.29 -6.58 -3.78
C PHE A 127 -6.06 -5.25 -3.60
N GLN A 128 -6.65 -5.02 -2.43
CA GLN A 128 -7.31 -3.76 -2.05
C GLN A 128 -6.34 -2.65 -1.57
N ASP A 129 -5.03 -2.82 -1.74
CA ASP A 129 -3.99 -1.90 -1.25
C ASP A 129 -3.92 -1.77 0.29
N LYS A 130 -4.56 -2.69 1.01
CA LYS A 130 -4.55 -2.75 2.48
C LYS A 130 -3.41 -3.65 2.96
N HIS A 131 -2.18 -3.20 2.72
CA HIS A 131 -0.98 -4.01 2.96
C HIS A 131 -0.76 -4.40 4.44
N ALA A 132 -1.04 -3.50 5.38
CA ALA A 132 -0.93 -3.79 6.80
C ALA A 132 -1.92 -4.89 7.24
N ASP A 133 -3.17 -4.78 6.81
CA ASP A 133 -4.21 -5.79 7.08
C ASP A 133 -3.83 -7.14 6.45
N ALA A 134 -3.34 -7.12 5.20
CA ALA A 134 -2.90 -8.32 4.50
C ALA A 134 -1.79 -9.06 5.26
N GLN A 135 -0.80 -8.33 5.75
CA GLN A 135 0.31 -8.88 6.53
C GLN A 135 -0.19 -9.50 7.85
N SER A 136 -1.08 -8.81 8.56
CA SER A 136 -1.66 -9.32 9.81
C SER A 136 -2.42 -10.64 9.59
N VAL A 137 -3.27 -10.69 8.57
CA VAL A 137 -4.07 -11.89 8.25
C VAL A 137 -3.17 -13.04 7.76
N TRP A 138 -2.13 -12.76 6.96
CA TRP A 138 -1.17 -13.79 6.56
C TRP A 138 -0.35 -14.33 7.72
N ALA A 139 -0.02 -13.51 8.72
CA ALA A 139 0.65 -13.97 9.93
C ALA A 139 -0.26 -14.92 10.74
N GLU A 140 -1.55 -14.60 10.87
CA GLU A 140 -2.54 -15.48 11.50
C GLU A 140 -2.65 -16.83 10.75
N ALA A 141 -2.77 -16.80 9.41
CA ALA A 141 -2.77 -18.00 8.58
C ALA A 141 -1.49 -18.84 8.76
N CYS A 142 -0.34 -18.18 8.84
CA CYS A 142 0.96 -18.82 9.04
C CYS A 142 1.01 -19.58 10.37
N GLY A 143 0.54 -18.98 11.46
CA GLY A 143 0.45 -19.65 12.76
C GLY A 143 -0.43 -20.90 12.72
N MET A 144 -1.57 -20.85 12.01
CA MET A 144 -2.41 -22.03 11.83
C MET A 144 -1.72 -23.13 11.01
N TYR A 145 -0.94 -22.76 9.98
CA TYR A 145 -0.18 -23.73 9.20
C TYR A 145 0.97 -24.36 10.00
N GLU A 146 1.60 -23.60 10.90
CA GLU A 146 2.61 -24.09 11.84
C GLU A 146 2.01 -25.12 12.81
N ASP A 147 0.84 -24.81 13.39
CA ASP A 147 0.12 -25.70 14.30
C ASP A 147 -0.20 -27.07 13.68
N ILE A 148 -0.47 -27.10 12.37
CA ILE A 148 -0.79 -28.35 11.63
C ILE A 148 0.44 -28.97 10.95
N GLY A 149 1.63 -28.37 11.09
CA GLY A 149 2.88 -28.88 10.52
C GLY A 149 3.01 -28.71 8.99
N ASP A 150 2.30 -27.78 8.36
CA ASP A 150 2.36 -27.54 6.92
C ASP A 150 3.51 -26.58 6.55
N ALA A 151 4.74 -27.09 6.62
CA ALA A 151 5.94 -26.32 6.32
C ALA A 151 5.95 -25.66 4.91
N PRO A 152 5.46 -26.31 3.83
CA PRO A 152 5.36 -25.68 2.52
C PRO A 152 4.46 -24.44 2.50
N ALA A 153 3.28 -24.49 3.13
CA ALA A 153 2.37 -23.35 3.21
C ALA A 153 2.98 -22.18 4.01
N VAL A 154 3.64 -22.50 5.13
CA VAL A 154 4.38 -21.53 5.96
C VAL A 154 5.47 -20.83 5.15
N ALA A 155 6.30 -21.57 4.42
CA ALA A 155 7.38 -20.97 3.61
C ALA A 155 6.83 -20.06 2.51
N SER A 156 5.73 -20.48 1.87
CA SER A 156 5.05 -19.68 0.84
C SER A 156 4.51 -18.35 1.38
N LEU A 157 3.85 -18.37 2.54
CA LEU A 157 3.31 -17.17 3.19
C LEU A 157 4.41 -16.24 3.70
N ARG A 158 5.45 -16.79 4.34
CA ARG A 158 6.61 -16.00 4.80
C ARG A 158 7.27 -15.27 3.64
N LYS A 159 7.48 -15.95 2.52
CA LYS A 159 8.01 -15.32 1.29
C LYS A 159 7.14 -14.16 0.79
N LYS A 160 5.80 -14.29 0.83
CA LYS A 160 4.89 -13.20 0.46
C LYS A 160 5.03 -11.99 1.40
N MET A 161 5.08 -12.24 2.71
CA MET A 161 5.24 -11.19 3.71
C MET A 161 6.60 -10.49 3.63
N ASP A 162 7.68 -11.24 3.44
CA ASP A 162 9.03 -10.69 3.27
C ASP A 162 9.13 -9.82 2.01
N ALA A 163 8.52 -10.25 0.90
CA ALA A 163 8.46 -9.47 -0.33
C ALA A 163 7.68 -8.16 -0.13
N LEU A 164 6.57 -8.19 0.61
CA LEU A 164 5.77 -7.00 0.93
C LEU A 164 6.57 -6.02 1.81
N ARG A 165 7.25 -6.53 2.85
CA ARG A 165 8.11 -5.72 3.71
C ARG A 165 9.22 -5.05 2.92
N LEU A 166 9.92 -5.81 2.08
CA LEU A 166 10.98 -5.28 1.24
C LEU A 166 10.46 -4.21 0.28
N ALA A 167 9.29 -4.41 -0.33
CA ALA A 167 8.67 -3.42 -1.21
C ALA A 167 8.36 -2.11 -0.46
N HIS A 168 7.84 -2.21 0.77
CA HIS A 168 7.61 -1.05 1.63
C HIS A 168 8.92 -0.32 1.97
N ASP A 169 9.97 -1.06 2.35
CA ASP A 169 11.27 -0.48 2.68
C ASP A 169 11.91 0.22 1.46
N ILE A 170 11.79 -0.37 0.27
CA ILE A 170 12.24 0.25 -1.00
C ILE A 170 11.45 1.52 -1.28
N GLN A 171 10.13 1.54 -1.07
CA GLN A 171 9.33 2.74 -1.27
C GLN A 171 9.71 3.86 -0.30
N ALA A 172 9.91 3.52 0.99
CA ALA A 172 10.38 4.46 2.00
C ALA A 172 11.75 5.04 1.63
N TYR A 173 12.71 4.18 1.23
CA TYR A 173 14.02 4.62 0.77
C TYR A 173 13.97 5.48 -0.50
N LYS A 174 13.09 5.13 -1.46
CA LYS A 174 12.89 5.93 -2.66
C LYS A 174 12.34 7.31 -2.33
N LYS A 175 11.40 7.39 -1.38
CA LYS A 175 10.82 8.65 -0.91
C LYS A 175 11.89 9.56 -0.31
N THR A 176 12.69 9.04 0.63
CA THR A 176 13.78 9.82 1.26
C THR A 176 14.84 10.25 0.24
N LEU A 177 15.15 9.41 -0.76
CA LEU A 177 16.06 9.78 -1.84
C LEU A 177 15.51 10.89 -2.74
N LEU A 178 14.20 10.88 -3.02
CA LEU A 178 13.54 11.92 -3.80
C LEU A 178 13.45 13.24 -3.04
N GLU A 179 13.17 13.20 -1.74
CA GLU A 179 13.18 14.37 -0.84
C GLU A 179 14.57 15.00 -0.82
N ARG A 180 15.62 14.21 -0.54
CA ARG A 180 17.01 14.68 -0.58
C ARG A 180 17.43 15.24 -1.93
N LYS A 181 16.95 14.65 -3.03
CA LYS A 181 17.22 15.15 -4.39
C LYS A 181 16.46 16.45 -4.68
N GLY A 182 15.26 16.62 -4.13
CA GLY A 182 14.49 17.86 -4.17
C GLY A 182 15.22 18.97 -3.43
N GLU A 183 15.63 18.73 -2.18
CA GLU A 183 16.42 19.64 -1.36
C GLU A 183 17.72 20.05 -2.06
N ASN A 184 18.46 19.08 -2.63
CA ASN A 184 19.68 19.40 -3.38
C ASN A 184 19.42 20.26 -4.61
N ARG A 185 18.32 20.04 -5.35
CA ARG A 185 17.98 20.86 -6.53
C ARG A 185 17.60 22.29 -6.14
N GLU A 186 16.87 22.45 -5.05
CA GLU A 186 16.57 23.78 -4.50
C GLU A 186 17.84 24.46 -4.04
N ARG A 187 18.68 23.77 -3.28
CA ARG A 187 20.00 24.27 -2.86
C ARG A 187 20.86 24.68 -4.05
N ASP A 188 20.92 23.88 -5.11
CA ASP A 188 21.68 24.20 -6.32
C ASP A 188 21.10 25.41 -7.08
N ALA A 189 19.77 25.55 -7.12
CA ALA A 189 19.11 26.69 -7.77
C ALA A 189 19.36 27.99 -6.98
N ILE A 190 19.27 27.93 -5.65
CA ILE A 190 19.55 29.03 -4.75
C ILE A 190 21.05 29.36 -4.75
N PHE A 191 21.94 28.36 -4.84
CA PHE A 191 23.39 28.56 -5.00
C PHE A 191 23.72 29.27 -6.32
N LYS A 192 23.08 28.88 -7.43
CA LYS A 192 23.24 29.58 -8.71
C LYS A 192 22.69 31.00 -8.68
N ALA A 193 21.59 31.23 -7.96
CA ALA A 193 21.10 32.58 -7.73
C ALA A 193 22.13 33.38 -6.91
N PHE A 194 22.62 32.84 -5.80
CA PHE A 194 23.67 33.44 -4.97
C PHE A 194 24.91 33.82 -5.80
N GLN A 195 25.44 32.90 -6.61
CA GLN A 195 26.57 33.16 -7.53
C GLN A 195 26.28 34.22 -8.59
N LYS A 196 25.02 34.46 -8.97
CA LYS A 196 24.67 35.52 -9.91
C LYS A 196 24.86 36.92 -9.29
N PHE A 197 24.71 37.02 -7.97
CA PHE A 197 24.78 38.29 -7.23
C PHE A 197 26.14 38.55 -6.59
N ASP A 198 26.91 37.50 -6.30
CA ASP A 198 28.35 37.56 -6.02
C ASP A 198 29.09 38.00 -7.29
N LYS A 199 29.30 39.32 -7.44
CA LYS A 199 29.85 39.94 -8.66
C LYS A 199 31.36 39.86 -8.69
N ASP A 200 31.99 39.86 -7.53
CA ASP A 200 33.44 39.75 -7.40
C ASP A 200 33.93 38.29 -7.38
N ASN A 201 33.00 37.33 -7.34
CA ASN A 201 33.25 35.89 -7.38
C ASN A 201 34.06 35.43 -6.15
N SER A 202 33.95 36.15 -5.04
CA SER A 202 34.68 35.86 -3.81
C SER A 202 34.16 34.60 -3.10
N GLY A 203 32.96 34.13 -3.44
CA GLY A 203 32.28 33.00 -2.81
C GLY A 203 31.48 33.39 -1.55
N GLU A 204 31.47 34.68 -1.22
CA GLU A 204 30.80 35.31 -0.09
C GLU A 204 30.08 36.55 -0.61
N MET A 205 28.93 36.92 -0.04
CA MET A 205 28.24 38.15 -0.43
C MET A 205 28.51 39.27 0.57
N ASP A 206 28.88 40.43 0.07
CA ASP A 206 28.95 41.64 0.89
C ASP A 206 27.59 42.33 1.06
N ALA A 207 27.51 43.35 1.91
CA ALA A 207 26.27 44.07 2.19
C ALA A 207 25.67 44.77 0.95
N SER A 208 26.50 45.14 -0.02
CA SER A 208 26.06 45.80 -1.26
C SER A 208 25.45 44.79 -2.24
N GLU A 209 26.05 43.60 -2.32
CA GLU A 209 25.55 42.48 -3.12
C GLU A 209 24.26 41.89 -2.53
N PHE A 210 24.18 41.79 -1.20
CA PHE A 210 22.95 41.39 -0.50
C PHE A 210 21.79 42.37 -0.71
N ALA A 211 22.08 43.67 -0.71
CA ALA A 211 21.08 44.68 -1.05
C ALA A 211 20.57 44.52 -2.49
N ALA A 212 21.44 44.24 -3.45
CA ALA A 212 21.05 44.00 -4.83
C ALA A 212 20.19 42.74 -5.01
N LEU A 213 20.51 41.65 -4.29
CA LEU A 213 19.70 40.42 -4.26
C LEU A 213 18.30 40.69 -3.71
N SER A 214 18.18 41.45 -2.61
CA SER A 214 16.87 41.79 -2.01
C SER A 214 15.96 42.59 -2.95
N MET A 215 16.54 43.50 -3.75
CA MET A 215 15.80 44.25 -4.78
C MET A 215 15.31 43.35 -5.91
N GLU A 216 16.09 42.38 -6.35
CA GLU A 216 15.72 41.48 -7.46
C GLU A 216 14.76 40.36 -7.02
N LEU A 217 14.78 39.96 -5.75
CA LEU A 217 13.82 39.01 -5.16
C LEU A 217 12.42 39.62 -4.92
N GLY A 218 12.21 40.90 -5.23
CA GLY A 218 10.88 41.49 -5.38
C GLY A 218 10.19 41.89 -4.07
N THR A 219 10.94 42.16 -2.99
CA THR A 219 10.36 42.88 -1.85
C THR A 219 10.02 44.29 -2.30
N PHE A 220 8.73 44.56 -2.50
CA PHE A 220 8.22 45.90 -2.77
C PHE A 220 7.34 46.33 -1.58
N PRO A 221 7.66 47.45 -0.91
CA PRO A 221 8.75 48.39 -1.18
C PRO A 221 10.16 47.80 -0.90
N PRO A 222 11.21 48.35 -1.54
CA PRO A 222 12.60 47.96 -1.26
C PRO A 222 12.92 48.17 0.21
N LEU A 223 13.64 47.20 0.81
CA LEU A 223 14.08 47.27 2.20
C LEU A 223 14.91 48.55 2.41
N SER A 224 14.62 49.25 3.49
CA SER A 224 15.41 50.41 3.91
C SER A 224 16.83 49.99 4.32
N VAL A 225 17.76 50.94 4.32
CA VAL A 225 19.18 50.67 4.68
C VAL A 225 19.29 50.08 6.09
N ASP A 226 18.40 50.46 7.00
CA ASP A 226 18.38 49.95 8.37
C ASP A 226 17.81 48.53 8.43
N GLU A 227 16.77 48.20 7.65
CA GLU A 227 16.25 46.82 7.53
C GLU A 227 17.24 45.86 6.85
N ILE A 228 17.97 46.34 5.84
CA ILE A 228 19.04 45.57 5.19
C ILE A 228 20.15 45.32 6.20
N LYS A 229 20.57 46.32 6.98
CA LYS A 229 21.57 46.13 8.04
C LYS A 229 21.11 45.15 9.09
N GLU A 230 19.87 45.26 9.54
CA GLU A 230 19.30 44.39 10.58
C GLU A 230 19.22 42.94 10.08
N ALA A 231 18.75 42.72 8.85
CA ALA A 231 18.76 41.43 8.18
C ALA A 231 20.19 40.89 8.01
N PHE A 232 21.13 41.74 7.58
CA PHE A 232 22.54 41.37 7.43
C PHE A 232 23.15 40.90 8.75
N THR A 233 22.90 41.60 9.86
CA THR A 233 23.33 41.16 11.21
C THR A 233 22.65 39.88 11.69
N GLN A 234 21.46 39.55 11.20
CA GLN A 234 20.80 38.29 11.53
C GLN A 234 21.36 37.12 10.71
N LEU A 235 21.83 37.38 9.48
CA LEU A 235 22.42 36.40 8.58
C LEU A 235 23.90 36.13 8.90
N ASP A 236 24.69 37.17 9.17
CA ASP A 236 26.12 37.11 9.49
C ASP A 236 26.35 36.59 10.93
N SER A 237 26.21 35.28 11.10
CA SER A 237 26.41 34.61 12.39
C SER A 237 27.89 34.50 12.76
N SER A 238 28.79 34.54 11.78
CA SER A 238 30.24 34.51 11.98
C SER A 238 30.84 35.88 12.33
N ALA A 239 30.07 36.97 12.16
CA ALA A 239 30.43 38.36 12.40
C ALA A 239 31.67 38.83 11.60
N ASP A 240 31.86 38.28 10.40
CA ASP A 240 32.97 38.63 9.51
C ASP A 240 32.62 39.73 8.50
N ASN A 241 31.41 40.31 8.62
CA ASN A 241 30.80 41.29 7.72
C ASN A 241 30.59 40.77 6.31
N LYS A 242 30.47 39.46 6.13
CA LYS A 242 30.15 38.80 4.88
C LYS A 242 29.12 37.71 5.13
N ILE A 243 28.41 37.33 4.07
CA ILE A 243 27.43 36.24 4.13
C ILE A 243 27.95 35.10 3.28
N SER A 244 28.36 34.02 3.94
CA SER A 244 28.67 32.77 3.25
C SER A 244 27.39 32.10 2.73
N PHE A 245 27.51 31.26 1.70
CA PHE A 245 26.35 30.50 1.22
C PHE A 245 25.75 29.59 2.31
N ALA A 246 26.53 29.15 3.29
CA ALA A 246 26.06 28.33 4.40
C ALA A 246 25.13 29.13 5.34
N GLU A 247 25.50 30.37 5.66
CA GLU A 247 24.67 31.30 6.45
C GLU A 247 23.41 31.70 5.70
N PHE A 248 23.54 32.02 4.41
CA PHE A 248 22.40 32.32 3.55
C PHE A 248 21.42 31.15 3.42
N TRP A 249 21.93 29.91 3.26
CA TRP A 249 21.10 28.71 3.18
C TRP A 249 20.38 28.41 4.49
N GLN A 250 21.05 28.56 5.65
CA GLN A 250 20.40 28.38 6.94
C GLN A 250 19.23 29.35 7.11
N TRP A 251 19.44 30.62 6.80
CA TRP A 251 18.39 31.63 6.81
C TRP A 251 17.27 31.32 5.82
N TRP A 252 17.60 30.97 4.57
CA TRP A 252 16.61 30.61 3.53
C TRP A 252 15.77 29.37 3.89
N SER A 253 16.37 28.43 4.64
CA SER A 253 15.70 27.20 5.10
C SER A 253 14.78 27.39 6.32
N THR A 254 14.70 28.60 6.87
CA THR A 254 13.77 28.89 7.98
C THR A 254 12.31 28.98 7.52
N ASP A 255 11.40 28.49 8.37
CA ASP A 255 9.97 28.35 8.06
C ASP A 255 9.29 29.67 7.69
N GLU A 256 9.74 30.81 8.25
CA GLU A 256 9.16 32.13 8.00
C GLU A 256 9.39 32.61 6.56
N ILE A 257 10.56 32.30 5.99
CA ILE A 257 10.94 32.72 4.63
C ILE A 257 10.30 31.82 3.58
N GLN A 258 10.24 30.51 3.84
CA GLN A 258 9.50 29.59 2.97
C GLN A 258 8.00 29.91 2.94
N ALA A 259 7.41 30.25 4.10
CA ALA A 259 6.01 30.67 4.19
C ALA A 259 5.74 32.00 3.45
N PHE A 260 6.68 32.94 3.49
CA PHE A 260 6.58 34.20 2.74
C PHE A 260 6.70 33.98 1.23
N ALA A 261 7.69 33.21 0.78
CA ALA A 261 7.89 32.86 -0.62
C ALA A 261 6.68 32.10 -1.21
N ALA A 262 6.08 31.18 -0.45
CA ALA A 262 4.89 30.45 -0.86
C ALA A 262 3.65 31.36 -1.05
N LYS A 263 3.47 32.37 -0.18
CA LYS A 263 2.38 33.37 -0.31
C LYS A 263 2.53 34.26 -1.55
N GLN A 264 3.76 34.56 -1.97
CA GLN A 264 4.03 35.35 -3.18
C GLN A 264 3.82 34.55 -4.47
N LYS A 265 4.14 33.25 -4.47
CA LYS A 265 3.93 32.35 -5.63
C LYS A 265 2.45 32.05 -5.94
N ALA A 266 1.56 32.29 -5.00
CA ALA A 266 0.12 32.03 -5.12
C ALA A 266 -0.71 33.25 -5.57
N ARG A 267 -0.06 34.39 -5.85
CA ARG A 267 -0.65 35.60 -6.44
C ARG A 267 -0.31 35.71 -7.92
#